data_AF-A0A0D0ATN3-F1
#
_entry.id   AF-A0A0D0ATN3-F1
#
_cell.length_a   1.000
_cell.length_b   1.000
_cell.length_c   1.000
_cell.angle_alpha   90.00
_cell.angle_beta   90.00
_cell.angle_gamma   90.00
#
_symmetry.space_group_name_H-M   'P 1'
#
loop_
_entity.id
_entity.type
_entity.pdbx_description
1 polymer ?
#
loop_
_entity_poly.entity_id
_entity_poly.type
_entity_poly.pdbx_seq_one_letter_code
_entity_poly.pdbx_strand_id
1 'polypeptide(L)'
;MERGNNSSWAARNPTHPVIPMQSNGGGRLTEAQKASRTLKTAQNKERSKALQEAITQFVQEQGKRLHDLALTHHISDNHIKNLISLETYYKKAREPQLQNALIHTKSKEVNEGLAHGQKYTMAEIQKMVADDPNMCNLSREQKKDFIKQLMDYHEMKTSGVQASNLHALRDRTGIYATVLMSTWITTDNASEFWEDQIEVALNNMAHQFEEWACIQKMNIFVREDLPSLQRQNYDKAIVLVYGIKLDGWPVGLPFIAPSHLHTVVEVRTLRDALKIGSCQWMKLTQWEIDDFKEELQKRKEAGEAICMVHKKCADAGKPHKRKKRKSHTSKQSSRLKNMQPRSREIISDSEVEEVISSMEAALGM
;
A
#
# COMPACT_ATOMS: atom_id res chain seq x y z
N MET A 1 6.91 -30.71 56.45
CA MET A 1 6.13 -30.20 55.30
C MET A 1 7.09 -30.01 54.13
N GLU A 2 7.23 -31.03 53.29
CA GLU A 2 8.08 -30.96 52.09
C GLU A 2 7.39 -30.09 51.03
N ARG A 3 8.09 -29.05 50.56
CA ARG A 3 7.64 -28.21 49.46
C ARG A 3 7.77 -28.98 48.15
N GLY A 4 6.66 -29.42 47.59
CA GLY A 4 6.60 -30.01 46.26
C GLY A 4 7.14 -29.05 45.19
N ASN A 5 8.05 -29.56 44.35
CA ASN A 5 8.71 -28.80 43.29
C ASN A 5 7.74 -28.53 42.12
N ASN A 6 6.99 -27.43 42.18
CA ASN A 6 5.97 -27.01 41.20
C ASN A 6 6.54 -26.31 39.94
N SER A 7 7.77 -26.65 39.54
CA SER A 7 8.47 -25.99 38.43
C SER A 7 8.10 -26.55 37.06
N SER A 8 7.59 -27.79 36.97
CA SER A 8 7.20 -28.39 35.69
C SER A 8 5.69 -28.26 35.41
N TRP A 9 5.32 -28.10 34.15
CA TRP A 9 3.92 -28.09 33.72
C TRP A 9 3.18 -29.37 34.12
N ALA A 10 3.87 -30.52 34.08
CA ALA A 10 3.32 -31.81 34.50
C ALA A 10 2.99 -31.86 36.01
N ALA A 11 3.81 -31.24 36.85
CA ALA A 11 3.55 -31.14 38.29
C ALA A 11 2.33 -30.24 38.60
N ARG A 12 2.03 -29.27 37.73
CA ARG A 12 0.88 -28.36 37.86
C ARG A 12 -0.42 -28.97 37.32
N ASN A 13 -0.33 -29.90 36.38
CA ASN A 13 -1.47 -30.50 35.68
C ASN A 13 -1.41 -32.04 35.70
N PRO A 14 -1.51 -32.67 36.88
CA PRO A 14 -1.30 -34.11 37.06
C PRO A 14 -2.37 -34.99 36.37
N THR A 15 -3.52 -34.43 36.05
CA THR A 15 -4.63 -35.11 35.35
C THR A 15 -4.55 -35.01 33.83
N HIS A 16 -3.63 -34.22 33.27
CA HIS A 16 -3.48 -34.06 31.83
C HIS A 16 -2.38 -35.01 31.32
N PRO A 17 -2.66 -35.84 30.29
CA PRO A 17 -1.65 -36.70 29.70
C PRO A 17 -0.53 -35.83 29.10
N VAL A 18 0.71 -36.09 29.50
CA VAL A 18 1.88 -35.46 28.88
C VAL A 18 1.95 -35.99 27.45
N ILE A 19 1.69 -35.12 26.47
CA ILE A 19 1.85 -35.47 25.06
C ILE A 19 3.33 -35.84 24.88
N PRO A 20 3.64 -37.08 24.47
CA PRO A 20 5.03 -37.46 24.24
C PRO A 20 5.58 -36.53 23.16
N MET A 21 6.76 -35.98 23.40
CA MET A 21 7.46 -35.19 22.42
C MET A 21 7.55 -36.04 21.15
N GLN A 22 6.83 -35.65 20.10
CA GLN A 22 6.84 -36.36 18.84
C GLN A 22 8.30 -36.39 18.39
N SER A 23 8.94 -37.56 18.48
CA SER A 23 10.22 -37.75 17.84
C SER A 23 9.94 -37.61 16.36
N ASN A 24 10.27 -36.46 15.78
CA ASN A 24 10.26 -36.29 14.34
C ASN A 24 11.18 -37.37 13.77
N GLY A 25 10.59 -38.51 13.40
CA GLY A 25 11.24 -39.70 12.88
C GLY A 25 11.72 -39.49 11.45
N GLY A 26 12.24 -38.30 11.14
CA GLY A 26 13.02 -38.08 9.94
C GLY A 26 14.31 -38.89 10.09
N GLY A 27 14.29 -40.13 9.62
CA GLY A 27 15.47 -41.00 9.60
C GLY A 27 16.68 -40.25 9.05
N ARG A 28 17.87 -40.50 9.63
CA ARG A 28 19.12 -39.88 9.19
C ARG A 28 19.27 -40.14 7.69
N LEU A 29 19.32 -39.06 6.90
CA LEU A 29 19.35 -39.13 5.43
C LEU A 29 20.43 -40.10 4.97
N THR A 30 20.05 -41.02 4.09
CA THR A 30 21.00 -41.96 3.47
C THR A 30 22.00 -41.18 2.62
N GLU A 31 23.18 -41.75 2.39
CA GLU A 31 24.22 -41.11 1.57
C GLU A 31 23.72 -40.84 0.15
N ALA A 32 22.91 -41.74 -0.41
CA ALA A 32 22.23 -41.54 -1.68
C ALA A 32 21.29 -40.33 -1.65
N GLN A 33 20.47 -40.16 -0.60
CA GLN A 33 19.59 -38.99 -0.46
C GLN A 33 20.39 -37.68 -0.31
N LYS A 34 21.54 -37.70 0.37
CA LYS A 34 22.44 -36.54 0.46
C LYS A 34 23.04 -36.20 -0.91
N ALA A 35 23.49 -37.19 -1.67
CA ALA A 35 24.01 -37.00 -3.02
C ALA A 35 22.94 -36.49 -4.01
N SER A 36 21.71 -37.00 -3.94
CA SER A 36 20.59 -36.47 -4.73
C SER A 36 20.27 -35.01 -4.38
N ARG A 37 20.36 -34.65 -3.09
CA ARG A 37 20.16 -33.26 -2.63
C ARG A 37 21.26 -32.32 -3.12
N THR A 38 22.53 -32.74 -3.10
CA THR A 38 23.63 -31.91 -3.61
C THR A 38 23.51 -31.69 -5.12
N LEU A 39 23.17 -32.73 -5.89
CA LEU A 39 22.92 -32.61 -7.34
C LEU A 39 21.74 -31.68 -7.63
N LYS A 40 20.61 -31.85 -6.93
CA LYS A 40 19.45 -30.96 -7.08
C LYS A 40 19.78 -29.51 -6.72
N THR A 41 20.61 -29.31 -5.70
CA THR A 41 21.07 -27.96 -5.28
C THR A 41 21.96 -27.32 -6.35
N ALA A 42 22.86 -28.10 -6.95
CA ALA A 42 23.71 -27.63 -8.05
C ALA A 42 22.88 -27.26 -9.29
N GLN A 43 21.92 -28.10 -9.68
CA GLN A 43 20.99 -27.82 -10.80
C GLN A 43 20.13 -26.59 -10.54
N ASN A 44 19.59 -26.44 -9.33
CA ASN A 44 18.80 -25.26 -8.97
C ASN A 44 19.65 -23.98 -9.00
N LYS A 45 20.91 -24.06 -8.57
CA LYS A 45 21.85 -22.93 -8.65
C LYS A 45 22.14 -22.54 -10.10
N GLU A 46 22.32 -23.52 -10.98
CA GLU A 46 22.53 -23.29 -12.41
C GLU A 46 21.28 -22.66 -13.06
N ARG A 47 20.08 -23.19 -12.78
CA ARG A 47 18.82 -22.60 -13.25
C ARG A 47 18.61 -21.18 -12.74
N SER A 48 18.94 -20.91 -11.48
CA SER A 48 18.84 -19.57 -10.90
C SER A 48 19.82 -18.60 -11.56
N LYS A 49 21.03 -19.04 -11.92
CA LYS A 49 22.00 -18.22 -12.65
C LYS A 49 21.50 -17.93 -14.07
N ALA A 50 21.05 -18.95 -14.80
CA ALA A 50 20.50 -18.78 -16.14
C ALA A 50 19.31 -17.80 -16.15
N LEU A 51 18.44 -17.88 -15.13
CA LEU A 51 17.34 -16.93 -14.96
C LEU A 51 17.83 -15.51 -14.70
N GLN A 52 18.84 -15.33 -13.83
CA GLN A 52 19.42 -14.00 -13.57
C GLN A 52 20.07 -13.40 -14.82
N GLU A 53 20.77 -14.21 -15.61
CA GLU A 53 21.36 -13.79 -16.88
C GLU A 53 20.28 -13.38 -17.89
N ALA A 54 19.22 -14.18 -18.04
CA ALA A 54 18.08 -13.86 -18.90
C ALA A 54 17.37 -12.56 -18.48
N ILE A 55 17.16 -12.35 -17.17
CA ILE A 55 16.58 -11.10 -16.64
C ILE A 55 17.50 -9.91 -16.96
N THR A 56 18.81 -10.09 -16.82
CA THR A 56 19.78 -9.02 -17.09
C THR A 56 19.77 -8.65 -18.58
N GLN A 57 19.74 -9.65 -19.47
CA GLN A 57 19.62 -9.43 -20.92
C GLN A 57 18.31 -8.70 -21.26
N PHE A 58 17.19 -9.13 -20.70
CA PHE A 58 15.90 -8.47 -20.91
C PHE A 58 15.93 -6.99 -20.49
N VAL A 59 16.49 -6.67 -19.31
CA VAL A 59 16.61 -5.28 -18.85
C VAL A 59 17.49 -4.45 -19.78
N GLN A 60 18.57 -5.02 -20.31
CA GLN A 60 19.43 -4.34 -21.29
C GLN A 60 18.70 -4.10 -22.62
N GLU A 61 17.96 -5.08 -23.13
CA GLU A 61 17.16 -4.94 -24.35
C GLU A 61 16.06 -3.90 -24.21
N GLN A 62 15.35 -3.89 -23.08
CA GLN A 62 14.39 -2.84 -22.76
C GLN A 62 15.05 -1.46 -22.75
N GLY A 63 16.23 -1.34 -22.11
CA GLY A 63 17.00 -0.09 -22.10
C GLY A 63 17.32 0.44 -23.51
N LYS A 64 17.74 -0.43 -24.43
CA LYS A 64 18.01 -0.07 -25.84
C LYS A 64 16.75 0.40 -26.56
N ARG A 65 15.64 -0.37 -26.45
CA ARG A 65 14.36 0.00 -27.08
C ARG A 65 13.83 1.35 -26.58
N LEU A 66 14.00 1.64 -25.29
CA LEU A 66 13.64 2.93 -24.70
C LEU A 66 14.49 4.08 -25.27
N HIS A 67 15.78 3.84 -25.48
CA HIS A 67 16.67 4.82 -26.09
C HIS A 67 16.32 5.07 -27.56
N ASP A 68 16.00 4.02 -28.32
CA ASP A 68 15.58 4.16 -29.72
C ASP A 68 14.28 4.97 -29.84
N LEU A 69 13.32 4.76 -28.92
CA LEU A 69 12.11 5.56 -28.81
C LEU A 69 12.41 7.02 -28.45
N ALA A 70 13.38 7.25 -27.56
CA ALA A 70 13.82 8.59 -27.16
C ALA A 70 14.40 9.35 -28.35
N LEU A 71 15.25 8.70 -29.16
CA LEU A 71 15.81 9.27 -30.38
C LEU A 71 14.72 9.56 -31.42
N THR A 72 13.81 8.62 -31.65
CA THR A 72 12.72 8.74 -32.64
C THR A 72 11.77 9.90 -32.32
N HIS A 73 11.49 10.13 -31.04
CA HIS A 73 10.55 11.17 -30.60
C HIS A 73 11.23 12.45 -30.10
N HIS A 74 12.56 12.54 -30.11
CA HIS A 74 13.35 13.66 -29.57
C HIS A 74 13.02 14.02 -28.11
N ILE A 75 12.78 12.99 -27.31
CA ILE A 75 12.41 13.09 -25.88
C ILE A 75 13.57 12.52 -25.05
N SER A 76 13.77 12.98 -23.82
CA SER A 76 14.78 12.38 -22.93
C SER A 76 14.39 10.96 -22.49
N ASP A 77 15.36 10.05 -22.42
CA ASP A 77 15.20 8.67 -21.93
C ASP A 77 14.49 8.63 -20.56
N ASN A 78 14.82 9.59 -19.67
CA ASN A 78 14.21 9.70 -18.35
C ASN A 78 12.72 10.03 -18.42
N HIS A 79 12.29 10.84 -19.40
CA HIS A 79 10.87 11.15 -19.55
C HIS A 79 10.09 9.91 -20.01
N ILE A 80 10.61 9.13 -20.96
CA ILE A 80 9.98 7.89 -21.41
C ILE A 80 9.97 6.84 -20.28
N LYS A 81 11.07 6.72 -19.53
CA LYS A 81 11.13 5.85 -18.33
C LYS A 81 10.06 6.24 -17.32
N ASN A 82 9.86 7.54 -17.03
CA ASN A 82 8.83 8.00 -16.11
C ASN A 82 7.39 7.78 -16.62
N LEU A 83 7.18 7.62 -17.93
CA LEU A 83 5.87 7.31 -18.52
C LEU A 83 5.55 5.81 -18.46
N ILE A 84 6.55 4.96 -18.69
CA ILE A 84 6.39 3.49 -18.76
C ILE A 84 6.48 2.85 -17.38
N SER A 85 7.48 3.24 -16.60
CA SER A 85 7.43 3.04 -15.18
C SER A 85 6.24 3.88 -14.74
N LEU A 86 5.09 3.24 -14.52
CA LEU A 86 4.07 3.71 -13.58
C LEU A 86 4.70 3.75 -12.19
N GLU A 87 5.84 4.44 -12.06
CA GLU A 87 6.53 4.74 -10.83
C GLU A 87 5.53 5.65 -10.14
N THR A 88 4.60 4.99 -9.45
CA THR A 88 3.90 5.48 -8.30
C THR A 88 4.90 6.40 -7.63
N TYR A 89 4.66 7.70 -7.76
CA TYR A 89 5.48 8.76 -7.18
C TYR A 89 5.37 8.64 -5.66
N TYR A 90 5.85 7.53 -5.10
CA TYR A 90 6.11 7.37 -3.70
C TYR A 90 7.22 8.36 -3.44
N LYS A 91 6.81 9.53 -2.96
CA LYS A 91 7.71 10.58 -2.57
C LYS A 91 8.71 9.92 -1.63
N LYS A 92 9.99 9.96 -2.01
CA LYS A 92 11.07 9.49 -1.14
C LYS A 92 10.83 10.08 0.25
N ALA A 93 10.97 9.24 1.28
CA ALA A 93 10.85 9.69 2.65
C ALA A 93 11.78 10.90 2.84
N ARG A 94 11.22 12.00 3.35
CA ARG A 94 11.97 13.25 3.48
C ARG A 94 13.09 13.05 4.49
N GLU A 95 14.33 13.31 4.08
CA GLU A 95 15.47 13.23 4.98
C GLU A 95 15.29 14.19 6.18
N PRO A 96 15.68 13.79 7.40
CA PRO A 96 15.58 14.64 8.56
C PRO A 96 16.47 15.88 8.40
N GLN A 97 15.88 17.06 8.59
CA GLN A 97 16.61 18.32 8.53
C GLN A 97 17.24 18.62 9.89
N LEU A 98 18.47 19.14 9.90
CA LEU A 98 19.17 19.55 11.13
C LEU A 98 18.31 20.46 12.01
N GLN A 99 17.64 21.45 11.42
CA GLN A 99 16.76 22.35 12.17
C GLN A 99 15.64 21.62 12.91
N ASN A 100 15.05 20.58 12.29
CA ASN A 100 14.02 19.77 12.92
C ASN A 100 14.60 18.94 14.07
N ALA A 101 15.83 18.46 13.91
CA ALA A 101 16.54 17.72 14.95
C ALA A 101 16.82 18.61 16.18
N LEU A 102 17.31 19.84 15.96
CA LEU A 102 17.56 20.80 17.04
C LEU A 102 16.26 21.20 17.76
N ILE A 103 15.21 21.50 17.00
CA ILE A 103 13.88 21.80 17.57
C ILE A 103 13.36 20.62 18.37
N HIS A 104 13.50 19.39 17.88
CA HIS A 104 13.06 18.19 18.58
C HIS A 104 13.82 18.01 19.91
N THR A 105 15.15 18.10 19.89
CA THR A 105 15.95 17.95 21.11
C THR A 105 15.64 19.06 22.11
N LYS A 106 15.58 20.32 21.67
CA LYS A 106 15.23 21.45 22.54
C LYS A 106 13.82 21.32 23.10
N SER A 107 12.86 20.92 22.26
CA SER A 107 11.47 20.65 22.68
C SER A 107 11.39 19.57 23.73
N LYS A 108 12.27 18.56 23.69
CA LYS A 108 12.32 17.51 24.70
C LYS A 108 12.86 18.05 26.01
N GLU A 109 13.95 18.81 25.97
CA GLU A 109 14.57 19.45 27.15
C GLU A 109 13.61 20.41 27.87
N VAL A 110 13.00 21.35 27.13
CA VAL A 110 12.22 22.44 27.76
C VAL A 110 10.82 22.01 28.21
N ASN A 111 10.29 20.93 27.64
CA ASN A 111 8.96 20.41 28.01
C ASN A 111 9.02 19.20 28.93
N GLU A 112 10.21 18.75 29.32
CA GLU A 112 10.37 17.71 30.32
C GLU A 112 9.86 18.23 31.67
N GLY A 113 8.89 17.53 32.27
CA GLY A 113 8.29 17.91 33.56
C GLY A 113 7.13 18.91 33.49
N LEU A 114 6.81 19.49 32.32
CA LEU A 114 5.64 20.36 32.17
C LEU A 114 4.33 19.57 32.01
N ALA A 115 3.27 20.05 32.67
CA ALA A 115 1.94 19.46 32.57
C ALA A 115 1.35 19.58 31.16
N HIS A 116 0.42 18.70 30.81
CA HIS A 116 -0.27 18.72 29.52
C HIS A 116 -1.08 20.02 29.39
N GLY A 117 -0.70 20.89 28.44
CA GLY A 117 -1.31 22.20 28.22
C GLY A 117 -0.42 23.41 28.55
N GLN A 118 0.68 23.20 29.29
CA GLN A 118 1.67 24.26 29.62
C GLN A 118 2.93 24.19 28.75
N LYS A 119 2.91 23.39 27.69
CA LYS A 119 4.07 23.20 26.81
C LYS A 119 4.35 24.46 26.01
N TYR A 120 5.63 24.75 25.80
CA TYR A 120 6.06 25.84 24.95
C TYR A 120 5.55 25.67 23.52
N THR A 121 5.18 26.80 22.92
CA THR A 121 4.77 26.84 21.52
C THR A 121 5.96 26.59 20.60
N MET A 122 5.69 26.12 19.38
CA MET A 122 6.73 25.88 18.38
C MET A 122 7.58 27.14 18.08
N ALA A 123 6.96 28.32 18.12
CA ALA A 123 7.65 29.59 17.88
C ALA A 123 8.61 29.96 19.04
N GLU A 124 8.24 29.66 20.27
CA GLU A 124 9.10 29.86 21.45
C GLU A 124 10.28 28.89 21.41
N ILE A 125 10.04 27.62 21.09
CA ILE A 125 11.10 26.62 20.96
C ILE A 125 12.09 27.03 19.86
N GLN A 126 11.61 27.55 18.72
CA GLN A 126 12.48 28.05 17.65
C GLN A 126 13.36 29.23 18.11
N LYS A 127 12.83 30.14 18.92
CA LYS A 127 13.63 31.23 19.51
C LYS A 127 14.66 30.68 20.49
N MET A 128 14.26 29.78 21.38
CA MET A 128 15.17 29.14 22.33
C MET A 128 16.31 28.37 21.65
N VAL A 129 16.08 27.75 20.49
CA VAL A 129 17.14 27.11 19.69
C VAL A 129 18.10 28.17 19.10
N ALA A 130 17.58 29.32 18.65
CA ALA A 130 18.40 30.38 18.09
C ALA A 130 19.23 31.12 19.15
N ASP A 131 18.70 31.24 20.36
CA ASP A 131 19.36 31.94 21.47
C ASP A 131 20.39 31.06 22.20
N ASP A 132 20.33 29.72 22.02
CA ASP A 132 21.23 28.78 22.70
C ASP A 132 22.64 28.75 22.07
N PRO A 133 23.69 29.17 22.79
CA PRO A 133 25.06 29.15 22.28
C PRO A 133 25.55 27.76 21.88
N ASN A 134 25.06 26.71 22.56
CA ASN A 134 25.46 25.33 22.31
C ASN A 134 24.85 24.76 21.03
N MET A 135 23.68 25.27 20.59
CA MET A 135 23.02 24.81 19.36
C MET A 135 23.35 25.67 18.14
N CYS A 136 23.86 26.89 18.32
CA CYS A 136 24.28 27.77 17.24
C CYS A 136 25.69 27.43 16.70
N ASN A 137 26.64 27.05 17.56
CA ASN A 137 28.05 26.83 17.18
C ASN A 137 28.42 25.34 17.04
N LEU A 138 27.59 24.59 16.31
CA LEU A 138 27.73 23.13 16.22
C LEU A 138 28.82 22.67 15.25
N SER A 139 29.66 21.73 15.70
CA SER A 139 30.61 21.00 14.87
C SER A 139 29.90 20.06 13.89
N ARG A 140 30.61 19.58 12.86
CA ARG A 140 30.03 18.65 11.86
C ARG A 140 29.58 17.33 12.49
N GLU A 141 30.26 16.89 13.54
CA GLU A 141 29.95 15.65 14.26
C GLU A 141 28.69 15.82 15.10
N GLN A 142 28.62 16.89 15.89
CA GLN A 142 27.44 17.20 16.70
C GLN A 142 26.18 17.34 15.84
N LYS A 143 26.28 17.96 14.66
CA LYS A 143 25.16 18.04 13.70
C LYS A 143 24.65 16.66 13.27
N LYS A 144 25.56 15.70 13.03
CA LYS A 144 25.18 14.33 12.68
C LYS A 144 24.54 13.62 13.87
N ASP A 145 25.04 13.85 15.08
CA ASP A 145 24.48 13.24 16.29
C ASP A 145 23.04 13.69 16.54
N PHE A 146 22.72 14.97 16.36
CA PHE A 146 21.33 15.44 16.45
C PHE A 146 20.42 14.77 15.41
N ILE A 147 20.88 14.67 14.17
CA ILE A 147 20.12 14.00 13.10
C ILE A 147 19.91 12.52 13.45
N LYS A 148 20.94 11.85 13.95
CA LYS A 148 20.86 10.44 14.37
C LYS A 148 19.87 10.26 15.51
N GLN A 149 19.93 11.08 16.55
CA GLN A 149 18.96 11.03 17.65
C GLN A 149 17.51 11.20 17.18
N LEU A 150 17.27 12.08 16.20
CA LEU A 150 15.95 12.24 15.59
C LEU A 150 15.52 11.00 14.81
N MET A 151 16.44 10.37 14.07
CA MET A 151 16.17 9.12 13.35
C MET A 151 15.87 7.96 14.30
N ASP A 152 16.68 7.78 15.35
CA ASP A 152 16.48 6.75 16.37
C ASP A 152 15.11 6.94 17.05
N TYR A 153 14.70 8.19 17.30
CA TYR A 153 13.36 8.50 17.81
C TYR A 153 12.25 8.13 16.82
N HIS A 154 12.42 8.45 15.53
CA HIS A 154 11.44 8.07 14.49
C HIS A 154 11.34 6.55 14.36
N GLU A 155 12.46 5.84 14.40
CA GLU A 155 12.50 4.38 14.34
C GLU A 155 11.82 3.79 15.58
N MET A 156 12.14 4.26 16.79
CA MET A 156 11.46 3.87 18.03
C MET A 156 9.96 4.15 17.98
N LYS A 157 9.52 5.25 17.37
CA LYS A 157 8.08 5.56 17.22
C LYS A 157 7.39 4.73 16.15
N THR A 158 8.13 4.26 15.16
CA THR A 158 7.63 3.40 14.08
C THR A 158 7.57 1.95 14.52
N SER A 159 8.57 1.48 15.28
CA SER A 159 8.66 0.12 15.84
C SER A 159 7.89 -0.04 17.15
N GLY A 160 7.70 1.04 17.90
CA GLY A 160 6.84 1.04 19.07
C GLY A 160 5.40 0.73 18.66
N VAL A 161 4.81 -0.29 19.29
CA VAL A 161 3.38 -0.62 19.20
C VAL A 161 2.60 0.61 19.65
N GLN A 162 2.30 1.51 18.72
CA GLN A 162 1.25 2.48 18.95
C GLN A 162 0.00 1.65 19.08
N ALA A 163 -0.54 1.53 20.29
CA ALA A 163 -1.89 1.04 20.55
C ALA A 163 -2.94 2.01 19.97
N SER A 164 -2.77 2.41 18.72
CA SER A 164 -3.83 2.99 17.91
C SER A 164 -4.57 1.82 17.29
N ASN A 165 -5.89 1.94 17.21
CA ASN A 165 -6.73 0.94 16.57
C ASN A 165 -6.26 0.60 15.15
N LEU A 166 -5.49 1.48 14.47
CA LEU A 166 -4.94 1.23 13.14
C LEU A 166 -3.79 0.20 13.12
N HIS A 167 -2.87 0.24 14.09
CA HIS A 167 -1.81 -0.77 14.21
C HIS A 167 -2.35 -2.04 14.85
N ALA A 168 -3.21 -1.92 15.86
CA ALA A 168 -3.93 -3.06 16.42
C ALA A 168 -4.77 -3.77 15.34
N LEU A 169 -5.30 -3.08 14.33
CA LEU A 169 -6.00 -3.65 13.19
C LEU A 169 -5.07 -4.28 12.15
N ARG A 170 -3.85 -3.74 11.94
CA ARG A 170 -2.81 -4.37 11.10
C ARG A 170 -2.30 -5.65 11.73
N ASP A 171 -2.04 -5.62 13.04
CA ASP A 171 -1.74 -6.81 13.82
C ASP A 171 -2.96 -7.73 13.91
N ARG A 172 -4.20 -7.21 14.02
CA ARG A 172 -5.42 -8.04 13.98
C ARG A 172 -5.65 -8.68 12.62
N THR A 173 -5.32 -8.04 11.50
CA THR A 173 -5.45 -8.66 10.17
C THR A 173 -4.39 -9.72 9.98
N GLY A 174 -3.16 -9.50 10.47
CA GLY A 174 -2.14 -10.53 10.56
C GLY A 174 -2.55 -11.68 11.49
N ILE A 175 -3.12 -11.38 12.65
CA ILE A 175 -3.58 -12.37 13.64
C ILE A 175 -4.83 -13.08 13.16
N TYR A 176 -5.81 -12.42 12.51
CA TYR A 176 -6.97 -13.11 11.95
C TYR A 176 -6.58 -13.94 10.74
N ALA A 177 -5.68 -13.47 9.87
CA ALA A 177 -5.14 -14.30 8.79
C ALA A 177 -4.38 -15.50 9.37
N THR A 178 -3.54 -15.31 10.40
CA THR A 178 -2.74 -16.38 11.01
C THR A 178 -3.56 -17.30 11.91
N VAL A 179 -4.61 -16.81 12.59
CA VAL A 179 -5.50 -17.58 13.47
C VAL A 179 -6.62 -18.26 12.69
N LEU A 180 -7.21 -17.63 11.66
CA LEU A 180 -8.11 -18.32 10.74
C LEU A 180 -7.32 -19.32 9.88
N MET A 181 -6.13 -18.96 9.38
CA MET A 181 -5.26 -19.95 8.73
C MET A 181 -4.87 -21.05 9.71
N SER A 182 -4.44 -20.77 10.94
CA SER A 182 -4.04 -21.86 11.86
C SER A 182 -5.21 -22.73 12.32
N THR A 183 -6.41 -22.17 12.48
CA THR A 183 -7.60 -22.95 12.85
C THR A 183 -8.14 -23.77 11.67
N TRP A 184 -7.90 -23.35 10.42
CA TRP A 184 -8.37 -24.06 9.23
C TRP A 184 -7.30 -24.99 8.63
N ILE A 185 -6.00 -24.72 8.84
CA ILE A 185 -4.87 -25.56 8.40
C ILE A 185 -4.63 -26.73 9.36
N THR A 186 -5.11 -26.68 10.61
CA THR A 186 -4.87 -27.76 11.61
C THR A 186 -5.73 -29.00 11.42
N THR A 187 -6.71 -28.97 10.52
CA THR A 187 -7.39 -30.19 10.08
C THR A 187 -6.76 -30.64 8.76
N ASP A 188 -6.09 -31.79 8.79
CA ASP A 188 -5.31 -32.35 7.66
C ASP A 188 -6.08 -32.50 6.33
N ASN A 189 -7.41 -32.34 6.34
CA ASN A 189 -8.29 -32.50 5.17
C ASN A 189 -8.82 -31.17 4.59
N ALA A 190 -8.52 -30.03 5.21
CA ALA A 190 -9.10 -28.75 4.79
C ALA A 190 -8.54 -28.30 3.43
N SER A 191 -7.23 -28.47 3.18
CA SER A 191 -6.65 -28.10 1.88
C SER A 191 -7.25 -28.89 0.73
N GLU A 192 -7.45 -30.21 0.93
CA GLU A 192 -8.08 -31.09 -0.07
C GLU A 192 -9.55 -30.70 -0.30
N PHE A 193 -10.32 -30.35 0.74
CA PHE A 193 -11.70 -29.88 0.56
C PHE A 193 -11.80 -28.63 -0.32
N TRP A 194 -10.93 -27.63 -0.12
CA TRP A 194 -11.00 -26.38 -0.89
C TRP A 194 -10.52 -26.55 -2.34
N GLU A 195 -9.52 -27.40 -2.57
CA GLU A 195 -9.02 -27.70 -3.90
C GLU A 195 -9.99 -28.61 -4.68
N ASP A 196 -10.59 -29.61 -4.04
CA ASP A 196 -11.44 -30.60 -4.73
C ASP A 196 -12.91 -30.17 -4.85
N GLN A 197 -13.47 -29.46 -3.86
CA GLN A 197 -14.90 -29.10 -3.88
C GLN A 197 -15.16 -27.69 -4.41
N ILE A 198 -14.19 -26.79 -4.26
CA ILE A 198 -14.35 -25.37 -4.59
C ILE A 198 -13.41 -24.95 -5.73
N GLU A 199 -12.48 -25.82 -6.14
CA GLU A 199 -11.53 -25.59 -7.25
C GLU A 199 -10.68 -24.30 -7.07
N VAL A 200 -10.53 -23.83 -5.83
CA VAL A 200 -9.77 -22.61 -5.52
C VAL A 200 -8.64 -22.97 -4.58
N ALA A 201 -7.41 -22.72 -5.03
CA ALA A 201 -6.22 -22.86 -4.21
C ALA A 201 -6.36 -22.02 -2.92
N LEU A 202 -6.04 -22.61 -1.77
CA LEU A 202 -6.22 -21.99 -0.45
C LEU A 202 -5.60 -20.58 -0.35
N ASN A 203 -4.45 -20.37 -0.99
CA ASN A 203 -3.75 -19.09 -1.03
C ASN A 203 -4.54 -18.01 -1.78
N ASN A 204 -5.27 -18.38 -2.85
CA ASN A 204 -6.12 -17.45 -3.59
C ASN A 204 -7.34 -17.05 -2.76
N MET A 205 -7.90 -17.97 -1.97
CA MET A 205 -9.02 -17.66 -1.08
C MET A 205 -8.61 -16.72 0.06
N ALA A 206 -7.44 -16.96 0.67
CA ALA A 206 -6.88 -16.04 1.66
C ALA A 206 -6.66 -14.63 1.09
N HIS A 207 -6.13 -14.54 -0.13
CA HIS A 207 -5.95 -13.26 -0.84
C HIS A 207 -7.29 -12.57 -1.13
N GLN A 208 -8.30 -13.30 -1.60
CA GLN A 208 -9.64 -12.75 -1.84
C GLN A 208 -10.31 -12.26 -0.55
N PHE A 209 -10.11 -12.97 0.57
CA PHE A 209 -10.60 -12.52 1.88
C PHE A 209 -9.89 -11.26 2.36
N GLU A 210 -8.58 -11.17 2.13
CA GLU A 210 -7.79 -9.98 2.46
C GLU A 210 -8.18 -8.77 1.60
N GLU A 211 -8.36 -8.98 0.29
CA GLU A 211 -8.89 -7.97 -0.64
C GLU A 211 -10.30 -7.52 -0.23
N TRP A 212 -11.20 -8.46 0.07
CA TRP A 212 -12.55 -8.16 0.55
C TRP A 212 -12.53 -7.36 1.86
N ALA A 213 -11.73 -7.77 2.84
CA ALA A 213 -11.59 -7.08 4.12
C ALA A 213 -10.98 -5.68 3.95
N CYS A 214 -10.06 -5.50 3.01
CA CYS A 214 -9.49 -4.19 2.65
C CYS A 214 -10.51 -3.29 1.96
N ILE A 215 -11.39 -3.84 1.12
CA ILE A 215 -12.50 -3.11 0.49
C ILE A 215 -13.55 -2.68 1.54
N GLN A 216 -13.81 -3.50 2.56
CA GLN A 216 -14.73 -3.15 3.66
C GLN A 216 -14.24 -2.02 4.57
N LYS A 217 -12.94 -1.71 4.60
CA LYS A 217 -12.36 -0.62 5.41
C LYS A 217 -12.81 0.79 4.99
N MET A 218 -13.58 0.97 3.92
CA MET A 218 -14.20 2.27 3.61
C MET A 218 -15.48 2.57 4.42
N ASN A 219 -16.02 1.63 5.21
CA ASN A 219 -17.35 1.78 5.82
C ASN A 219 -17.43 1.65 7.36
N ILE A 220 -16.32 1.68 8.10
CA ILE A 220 -16.33 1.43 9.57
C ILE A 220 -16.26 2.73 10.40
N PHE A 221 -17.02 3.76 10.03
CA PHE A 221 -17.26 4.88 10.96
C PHE A 221 -18.74 5.17 11.12
N VAL A 222 -19.19 4.83 12.35
CA VAL A 222 -20.39 5.26 13.06
C VAL A 222 -21.71 5.01 12.35
N ARG A 223 -22.55 4.16 12.93
CA ARG A 223 -24.00 4.24 12.77
C ARG A 223 -24.67 3.46 13.89
N GLU A 224 -24.95 4.16 14.97
CA GLU A 224 -26.24 3.97 15.63
C GLU A 224 -27.27 4.69 14.72
N ASP A 225 -28.44 4.08 14.51
CA ASP A 225 -29.55 4.45 13.61
C ASP A 225 -29.43 3.96 12.14
N LEU A 226 -29.86 2.72 11.85
CA LEU A 226 -29.45 2.00 10.62
C LEU A 226 -30.44 1.08 9.86
N PRO A 227 -31.78 1.09 10.01
CA PRO A 227 -32.60 0.31 9.07
C PRO A 227 -32.76 1.00 7.69
N SER A 228 -33.06 2.30 7.65
CA SER A 228 -33.35 3.01 6.39
C SER A 228 -32.09 3.40 5.60
N LEU A 229 -30.99 3.64 6.32
CA LEU A 229 -29.76 4.20 5.78
C LEU A 229 -28.87 3.16 5.05
N GLN A 230 -29.14 1.86 5.23
CA GLN A 230 -28.40 0.76 4.57
C GLN A 230 -28.89 0.54 3.13
N ARG A 231 -30.21 0.56 2.91
CA ARG A 231 -30.79 0.42 1.57
C ARG A 231 -30.46 1.58 0.64
N GLN A 232 -30.50 2.81 1.16
CA GLN A 232 -30.17 4.01 0.37
C GLN A 232 -28.71 4.04 -0.10
N ASN A 233 -27.79 3.54 0.73
CA ASN A 233 -26.39 3.39 0.34
C ASN A 233 -26.22 2.31 -0.74
N TYR A 234 -26.95 1.20 -0.64
CA TYR A 234 -26.95 0.13 -1.63
C TYR A 234 -27.44 0.63 -3.00
N ASP A 235 -28.56 1.34 -3.04
CA ASP A 235 -29.14 1.87 -4.28
C ASP A 235 -28.15 2.78 -5.04
N LYS A 236 -27.40 3.62 -4.31
CA LYS A 236 -26.40 4.51 -4.93
C LYS A 236 -25.09 3.82 -5.25
N ALA A 237 -24.51 3.08 -4.30
CA ALA A 237 -23.16 2.56 -4.44
C ALA A 237 -23.11 1.30 -5.31
N ILE A 238 -24.18 0.52 -5.32
CA ILE A 238 -24.24 -0.75 -6.05
C ILE A 238 -25.07 -0.60 -7.32
N VAL A 239 -26.34 -0.18 -7.20
CA VAL A 239 -27.26 -0.18 -8.35
C VAL A 239 -26.85 0.87 -9.40
N LEU A 240 -26.58 2.12 -9.00
CA LEU A 240 -26.21 3.16 -9.96
C LEU A 240 -24.81 2.99 -10.58
N VAL A 241 -23.85 2.50 -9.80
CA VAL A 241 -22.44 2.41 -10.24
C VAL A 241 -22.21 1.16 -11.08
N TYR A 242 -22.74 0.01 -10.63
CA TYR A 242 -22.46 -1.27 -11.25
C TYR A 242 -23.61 -1.79 -12.10
N GLY A 243 -24.79 -1.15 -12.05
CA GLY A 243 -25.97 -1.62 -12.79
C GLY A 243 -26.44 -2.98 -12.33
N ILE A 244 -26.27 -3.31 -11.04
CA ILE A 244 -26.63 -4.61 -10.48
C ILE A 244 -27.64 -4.39 -9.36
N LYS A 245 -28.78 -5.07 -9.44
CA LYS A 245 -29.87 -4.97 -8.47
C LYS A 245 -30.24 -6.36 -7.97
N LEU A 246 -30.45 -6.47 -6.66
CA LEU A 246 -30.94 -7.66 -6.02
C LEU A 246 -32.46 -7.67 -6.12
N ASP A 247 -32.99 -8.63 -6.86
CA ASP A 247 -34.42 -8.77 -7.09
C ASP A 247 -35.01 -9.92 -6.28
N GLY A 248 -36.27 -9.77 -5.89
CA GLY A 248 -37.01 -10.77 -5.10
C GLY A 248 -36.49 -10.97 -3.67
N TRP A 249 -36.06 -9.88 -3.02
CA TRP A 249 -35.74 -9.92 -1.59
C TRP A 249 -36.93 -10.42 -0.77
N PRO A 250 -36.73 -11.38 0.17
CA PRO A 250 -37.83 -12.01 0.91
C PRO A 250 -38.68 -10.99 1.69
N VAL A 251 -40.01 -11.13 1.54
CA VAL A 251 -40.99 -10.25 2.20
C VAL A 251 -40.91 -10.46 3.73
N GLY A 252 -40.86 -9.37 4.47
CA GLY A 252 -40.77 -9.38 5.94
C GLY A 252 -39.34 -9.38 6.49
N LEU A 253 -38.30 -9.50 5.64
CA LEU A 253 -36.92 -9.35 6.08
C LEU A 253 -36.39 -7.92 5.86
N PRO A 254 -35.83 -7.28 6.91
CA PRO A 254 -35.22 -5.97 6.74
C PRO A 254 -34.00 -6.08 5.81
N PHE A 255 -33.87 -5.11 4.89
CA PHE A 255 -32.75 -5.04 3.96
C PHE A 255 -31.52 -4.47 4.69
N ILE A 256 -30.86 -5.32 5.48
CA ILE A 256 -29.72 -4.96 6.31
C ILE A 256 -28.49 -5.82 6.02
N ALA A 257 -27.32 -5.36 6.46
CA ALA A 257 -26.09 -6.12 6.31
C ALA A 257 -26.21 -7.49 7.01
N PRO A 258 -25.70 -8.59 6.42
CA PRO A 258 -25.84 -9.94 6.98
C PRO A 258 -25.38 -10.11 8.42
N SER A 259 -24.40 -9.29 8.86
CA SER A 259 -23.90 -9.28 10.25
C SER A 259 -24.92 -8.78 11.28
N HIS A 260 -25.98 -8.08 10.84
CA HIS A 260 -27.05 -7.56 11.68
C HIS A 260 -28.32 -8.43 11.62
N LEU A 261 -28.30 -9.53 10.86
CA LEU A 261 -29.35 -10.55 10.92
C LEU A 261 -29.10 -11.41 12.17
N HIS A 262 -29.74 -11.04 13.27
CA HIS A 262 -29.51 -11.70 14.56
C HIS A 262 -30.31 -12.99 14.73
N THR A 263 -31.38 -13.17 13.96
CA THR A 263 -32.26 -14.32 14.10
C THR A 263 -31.87 -15.43 13.11
N VAL A 264 -31.68 -16.64 13.61
CA VAL A 264 -31.37 -17.82 12.77
C VAL A 264 -32.44 -18.07 11.71
N VAL A 265 -33.71 -17.76 12.01
CA VAL A 265 -34.82 -17.86 11.07
C VAL A 265 -34.63 -16.91 9.90
N GLU A 266 -34.24 -15.65 10.15
CA GLU A 266 -34.02 -14.66 9.10
C GLU A 266 -32.91 -15.08 8.14
N VAL A 267 -31.80 -15.58 8.70
CA VAL A 267 -30.67 -16.08 7.92
C VAL A 267 -31.08 -17.29 7.07
N ARG A 268 -31.89 -18.21 7.63
CA ARG A 268 -32.41 -19.37 6.89
C ARG A 268 -33.36 -18.95 5.77
N THR A 269 -34.28 -18.03 6.02
CA THR A 269 -35.21 -17.52 5.01
C THR A 269 -34.46 -16.83 3.86
N LEU A 270 -33.44 -16.01 4.18
CA LEU A 270 -32.60 -15.39 3.15
C LEU A 270 -31.81 -16.43 2.35
N ARG A 271 -31.22 -17.42 3.02
CA ARG A 271 -30.50 -18.52 2.38
C ARG A 271 -31.41 -19.31 1.45
N ASP A 272 -32.61 -19.65 1.92
CA ASP A 272 -33.55 -20.47 1.16
C ASP A 272 -34.08 -19.68 -0.05
N ALA A 273 -34.32 -18.37 0.09
CA ALA A 273 -34.67 -17.49 -1.01
C ALA A 273 -33.57 -17.41 -2.08
N LEU A 274 -32.30 -17.32 -1.67
CA LEU A 274 -31.15 -17.35 -2.58
C LEU A 274 -31.00 -18.71 -3.27
N LYS A 275 -31.22 -19.81 -2.54
CA LYS A 275 -31.13 -21.18 -3.08
C LYS A 275 -32.24 -21.50 -4.07
N ILE A 276 -33.46 -21.06 -3.79
CA ILE A 276 -34.63 -21.26 -4.66
C ILE A 276 -34.53 -20.35 -5.91
N GLY A 277 -33.66 -19.33 -5.87
CA GLY A 277 -33.55 -18.32 -6.91
C GLY A 277 -34.67 -17.28 -6.84
N SER A 278 -35.45 -17.26 -5.74
CA SER A 278 -36.43 -16.20 -5.52
C SER A 278 -35.76 -14.87 -5.20
N CYS A 279 -34.55 -14.89 -4.64
CA CYS A 279 -33.69 -13.72 -4.46
C CYS A 279 -32.45 -13.88 -5.35
N GLN A 280 -32.25 -12.99 -6.33
CA GLN A 280 -31.13 -13.11 -7.28
C GLN A 280 -30.60 -11.75 -7.74
N TRP A 281 -29.31 -11.71 -8.05
CA TRP A 281 -28.67 -10.52 -8.59
C TRP A 281 -28.95 -10.43 -10.09
N MET A 282 -29.69 -9.40 -10.51
CA MET A 282 -29.96 -9.10 -11.91
C MET A 282 -29.12 -7.93 -12.37
N LYS A 283 -28.53 -8.07 -13.55
CA LYS A 283 -27.87 -6.96 -14.24
C LYS A 283 -28.94 -6.11 -14.90
N LEU A 284 -29.02 -4.85 -14.49
CA LEU A 284 -29.86 -3.87 -15.13
C LEU A 284 -29.25 -3.45 -16.46
N THR A 285 -30.12 -3.27 -17.43
CA THR A 285 -29.83 -2.59 -18.70
C THR A 285 -29.66 -1.08 -18.47
N GLN A 286 -29.06 -0.39 -19.43
CA GLN A 286 -28.81 1.05 -19.31
C GLN A 286 -30.11 1.86 -19.11
N TRP A 287 -31.18 1.47 -19.79
CA TRP A 287 -32.48 2.15 -19.66
C TRP A 287 -33.10 1.94 -18.28
N GLU A 288 -32.99 0.74 -17.69
CA GLU A 288 -33.44 0.48 -16.32
C GLU A 288 -32.64 1.25 -15.28
N ILE A 289 -31.34 1.45 -15.52
CA ILE A 289 -30.49 2.27 -14.64
C ILE A 289 -30.93 3.73 -14.70
N ASP A 290 -31.26 4.25 -15.87
CA ASP A 290 -31.68 5.64 -16.04
C ASP A 290 -33.07 5.89 -15.45
N ASP A 291 -34.03 4.96 -15.65
CA ASP A 291 -35.33 4.99 -14.97
C ASP A 291 -35.16 4.93 -13.43
N PHE A 292 -34.24 4.09 -12.95
CA PHE A 292 -33.91 4.01 -11.53
C PHE A 292 -33.28 5.29 -10.98
N LYS A 293 -32.48 6.02 -11.78
CA LYS A 293 -31.97 7.35 -11.40
C LYS A 293 -33.09 8.37 -11.26
N GLU A 294 -34.05 8.36 -12.18
CA GLU A 294 -35.21 9.24 -12.11
C GLU A 294 -36.06 8.95 -10.87
N GLU A 295 -36.29 7.69 -10.54
CA GLU A 295 -37.01 7.29 -9.34
C GLU A 295 -36.29 7.74 -8.06
N LEU A 296 -34.96 7.57 -7.99
CA LEU A 296 -34.17 8.09 -6.88
C LEU A 296 -34.21 9.63 -6.78
N GLN A 297 -34.34 10.32 -7.92
CA GLN A 297 -34.45 11.77 -7.95
C GLN A 297 -35.82 12.23 -7.45
N LYS A 298 -36.91 11.58 -7.87
CA LYS A 298 -38.27 11.82 -7.35
C LYS A 298 -38.34 11.63 -5.84
N ARG A 299 -37.71 10.58 -5.30
CA ARG A 299 -37.66 10.36 -3.85
C ARG A 299 -36.88 11.46 -3.10
N LYS A 300 -35.82 12.02 -3.70
CA LYS A 300 -35.10 13.18 -3.12
C LYS A 300 -35.98 14.42 -3.09
N GLU A 301 -36.73 14.65 -4.16
CA GLU A 301 -37.65 15.78 -4.27
C GLU A 301 -38.82 15.65 -3.31
N ALA A 302 -39.28 14.42 -3.04
CA ALA A 302 -40.25 14.10 -1.99
C ALA A 302 -39.71 14.26 -0.55
N GLY A 303 -38.43 14.63 -0.38
CA GLY A 303 -37.82 14.88 0.91
C GLY A 303 -37.34 13.62 1.64
N GLU A 304 -37.27 12.46 0.97
CA GLU A 304 -36.67 11.28 1.56
C GLU A 304 -35.16 11.50 1.69
N ALA A 305 -34.63 11.35 2.91
CA ALA A 305 -33.23 11.61 3.22
C ALA A 305 -32.30 10.54 2.60
N ILE A 306 -32.01 10.67 1.30
CA ILE A 306 -31.35 9.63 0.49
C ILE A 306 -29.82 9.59 0.67
N CYS A 307 -29.24 10.47 1.49
CA CYS A 307 -27.91 10.33 2.08
C CYS A 307 -27.72 11.38 3.18
N MET A 308 -26.82 11.10 4.13
CA MET A 308 -26.23 12.15 4.94
C MET A 308 -25.45 13.09 4.01
N VAL A 309 -25.99 14.28 3.78
CA VAL A 309 -25.20 15.40 3.27
C VAL A 309 -24.17 15.68 4.36
N HIS A 310 -22.93 15.25 4.16
CA HIS A 310 -21.85 15.56 5.09
C HIS A 310 -21.87 17.06 5.37
N LYS A 311 -21.88 17.45 6.65
CA LYS A 311 -21.75 18.85 7.05
C LYS A 311 -20.58 19.44 6.29
N LYS A 312 -20.83 20.49 5.50
CA LYS A 312 -19.74 21.26 4.88
C LYS A 312 -18.82 21.68 6.02
N CYS A 313 -17.56 21.22 5.99
CA CYS A 313 -16.56 21.64 6.95
C CYS A 313 -16.50 23.18 6.98
N ALA A 314 -16.47 23.77 8.18
CA ALA A 314 -16.49 25.22 8.36
C ALA A 314 -15.34 25.96 7.64
N ASP A 315 -14.28 25.23 7.26
CA ASP A 315 -13.11 25.76 6.56
C ASP A 315 -13.27 25.84 5.03
N ALA A 316 -14.40 25.39 4.47
CA ALA A 316 -14.62 25.34 3.02
C ALA A 316 -14.78 26.71 2.32
N GLY A 317 -14.63 27.83 3.02
CA GLY A 317 -14.92 29.17 2.50
C GLY A 317 -13.78 30.19 2.51
N LYS A 318 -12.60 29.89 3.07
CA LYS A 318 -11.51 30.89 3.11
C LYS A 318 -10.51 30.64 1.97
N PRO A 319 -10.51 31.47 0.91
CA PRO A 319 -9.47 31.40 -0.11
C PRO A 319 -8.11 31.60 0.58
N HIS A 320 -7.26 30.59 0.45
CA HIS A 320 -5.93 30.61 1.05
C HIS A 320 -5.14 31.77 0.42
N LYS A 321 -4.86 32.83 1.19
CA LYS A 321 -4.01 33.96 0.76
C LYS A 321 -2.63 33.42 0.43
N ARG A 322 -2.39 33.15 -0.84
CA ARG A 322 -1.08 32.75 -1.36
C ARG A 322 -0.10 33.91 -1.11
N LYS A 323 0.80 33.76 -0.13
CA LYS A 323 1.87 34.73 0.14
C LYS A 323 2.65 34.95 -1.16
N LYS A 324 2.59 36.15 -1.74
CA LYS A 324 3.49 36.57 -2.83
C LYS A 324 4.92 36.38 -2.33
N ARG A 325 5.66 35.46 -2.94
CA ARG A 325 7.10 35.31 -2.70
C ARG A 325 7.75 36.65 -3.06
N LYS A 326 8.43 37.28 -2.10
CA LYS A 326 9.31 38.42 -2.39
C LYS A 326 10.40 37.91 -3.33
N SER A 327 10.42 38.45 -4.54
CA SER A 327 11.49 38.27 -5.50
C SER A 327 12.76 38.88 -4.90
N HIS A 328 13.72 38.05 -4.51
CA HIS A 328 15.08 38.54 -4.31
C HIS A 328 15.67 38.86 -5.68
N THR A 329 15.93 40.14 -5.89
CA THR A 329 16.73 40.71 -6.96
C THR A 329 18.13 40.10 -6.94
N SER A 330 18.41 39.15 -7.83
CA SER A 330 19.78 38.81 -8.23
C SER A 330 20.16 39.65 -9.43
N LYS A 331 21.24 40.41 -9.25
CA LYS A 331 21.92 41.31 -10.18
C LYS A 331 21.88 40.86 -11.65
N GLN A 332 21.44 41.78 -12.50
CA GLN A 332 21.74 41.79 -13.93
C GLN A 332 23.26 41.76 -14.13
N SER A 333 23.74 40.77 -14.89
CA SER A 333 25.00 40.86 -15.63
C SER A 333 24.66 40.75 -17.10
N SER A 334 25.15 41.73 -17.84
CA SER A 334 24.97 42.03 -19.25
C SER A 334 25.47 40.93 -20.19
N ARG A 335 24.70 40.64 -21.25
CA ARG A 335 25.16 40.83 -22.64
C ARG A 335 24.04 40.52 -23.65
N LEU A 336 23.68 41.56 -24.40
CA LEU A 336 22.95 41.49 -25.65
C LEU A 336 23.83 40.86 -26.75
N LYS A 337 23.17 40.09 -27.62
CA LYS A 337 23.42 39.89 -29.06
C LYS A 337 24.84 39.49 -29.50
N ASN A 338 24.97 38.24 -29.97
CA ASN A 338 25.62 37.97 -31.25
C ASN A 338 25.15 36.61 -31.81
N MET A 339 24.30 36.69 -32.83
CA MET A 339 24.15 35.62 -33.82
C MET A 339 25.29 35.78 -34.83
N GLN A 340 26.09 34.73 -35.01
CA GLN A 340 26.90 34.47 -36.20
C GLN A 340 26.88 32.95 -36.47
N PRO A 341 27.01 32.54 -37.75
CA PRO A 341 26.58 31.25 -38.26
C PRO A 341 27.59 30.13 -37.99
N ARG A 342 27.09 28.87 -38.05
CA ARG A 342 27.85 27.62 -37.99
C ARG A 342 29.16 27.71 -38.79
N SER A 343 30.29 27.59 -38.11
CA SER A 343 31.55 27.21 -38.72
C SER A 343 31.47 25.75 -39.17
N ARG A 344 31.86 25.50 -40.42
CA ARG A 344 32.08 24.17 -41.01
C ARG A 344 33.04 23.37 -40.14
N GLU A 345 32.63 22.17 -39.73
CA GLU A 345 33.57 21.16 -39.22
C GLU A 345 34.43 20.65 -40.39
N ILE A 346 35.72 20.58 -40.13
CA ILE A 346 36.75 20.06 -41.03
C ILE A 346 36.65 18.54 -40.95
N ILE A 347 36.34 17.92 -42.09
CA ILE A 347 36.29 16.47 -42.28
C ILE A 347 37.73 15.94 -42.18
N SER A 348 37.93 14.89 -41.38
CA SER A 348 39.20 14.17 -41.26
C SER A 348 39.59 13.58 -42.62
N ASP A 349 40.88 13.65 -43.01
CA ASP A 349 41.38 13.10 -44.28
C ASP A 349 41.03 11.61 -44.49
N SER A 350 40.74 10.88 -43.41
CA SER A 350 40.23 9.49 -43.46
C SER A 350 38.82 9.33 -44.05
N GLU A 351 37.95 10.33 -43.87
CA GLU A 351 36.57 10.32 -44.41
C GLU A 351 36.53 10.77 -45.88
N VAL A 352 37.56 11.48 -46.37
CA VAL A 352 37.66 11.89 -47.78
C VAL A 352 38.03 10.69 -48.68
N GLU A 353 38.94 9.82 -48.21
CA GLU A 353 39.30 8.58 -48.91
C GLU A 353 38.12 7.60 -49.02
N GLU A 354 37.28 7.50 -47.97
CA GLU A 354 36.11 6.62 -47.96
C GLU A 354 35.01 7.12 -48.92
N VAL A 355 34.86 8.43 -49.05
CA VAL A 355 33.93 9.06 -50.01
C VAL A 355 34.43 8.94 -51.45
N ILE A 356 35.74 9.08 -51.69
CA ILE A 356 36.32 8.89 -53.04
C ILE A 356 36.19 7.43 -53.48
N SER A 357 36.47 6.47 -52.59
CA SER A 357 36.31 5.03 -52.88
C SER A 357 34.84 4.66 -53.17
N SER A 358 33.90 5.28 -52.46
CA SER A 358 32.46 5.09 -52.70
C SER A 358 31.99 5.74 -54.02
N MET A 359 32.59 6.85 -54.44
CA MET A 359 32.30 7.49 -55.73
C MET A 359 32.89 6.75 -56.93
N GLU A 360 34.09 6.19 -56.81
CA GLU A 360 34.69 5.36 -57.87
C GLU A 360 33.88 4.07 -58.09
N ALA A 361 33.40 3.44 -57.01
CA ALA A 361 32.52 2.28 -57.09
C ALA A 361 31.15 2.59 -57.74
N ALA A 362 30.65 3.83 -57.62
CA ALA A 362 29.38 4.25 -58.20
C ALA A 362 29.48 4.67 -59.67
N LEU A 363 30.67 5.06 -60.14
CA LEU A 363 30.92 5.47 -61.53
C LEU A 363 31.44 4.33 -62.43
N GLY A 364 31.70 3.15 -61.86
CA GLY A 364 31.98 1.93 -62.64
C GLY A 364 33.20 2.04 -63.55
N MET A 365 34.30 2.59 -63.03
CA MET A 365 35.64 2.39 -63.63
C MET A 365 36.33 1.17 -63.05
#